data_AF-A0A6G0AKI6-F1
#
_entry.id   AF-A0A6G0AKI6-F1
#
_cell.length_a   1.000
_cell.length_b   1.000
_cell.length_c   1.000
_cell.angle_alpha   90.00
_cell.angle_beta   90.00
_cell.angle_gamma   90.00
#
_symmetry.space_group_name_H-M   'P 1'
#
loop_
_entity.id
_entity.type
_entity.pdbx_description
1 polymer ?
#
loop_
_entity_poly.entity_id
_entity_poly.type
_entity_poly.pdbx_seq_one_letter_code
_entity_poly.pdbx_strand_id
1 'polypeptide(L)'
;MEKDYRILQLLPSLDSQQSLNRLIEICYKVALNVLRFNYKKVHNIILRDELSLDDVAIDSIASLFLSDENGKFTTITSAFNSWQPPIKTEDDALYFLNKLIQKRVEQHISFILRESDPIFSKIMDSIDEFEKLPPELFTDKIKLFSNLFNYISNDTDYSSAIPFNALIYKLKELNIALYKVSESTEEQSETFEINTVINLAVENTFKKLNETYLTKGKLSEEEVKIFRRTIKDMAEDLKDGGVNPGLYKYLSVHFDGLTEECYKQKYHNILEYLSKLLKQNIADQLME
;
A
#
# COMPACT_ATOMS: atom_id res chain seq x y z
N MET A 1 -16.44 -13.84 -19.26
CA MET A 1 -17.46 -12.78 -19.45
C MET A 1 -17.32 -12.32 -20.89
N GLU A 2 -17.97 -13.02 -21.80
CA GLU A 2 -17.82 -12.83 -23.25
C GLU A 2 -18.84 -11.77 -23.70
N LYS A 3 -18.39 -10.60 -24.15
CA LYS A 3 -19.20 -9.60 -24.85
C LYS A 3 -18.29 -8.54 -25.49
N ASP A 4 -18.46 -8.41 -26.79
CA ASP A 4 -18.02 -7.39 -27.76
C ASP A 4 -17.90 -5.94 -27.19
N TYR A 5 -16.92 -5.70 -26.31
CA TYR A 5 -16.53 -4.36 -25.89
C TYR A 5 -15.52 -3.88 -26.90
N ARG A 6 -15.98 -3.20 -27.95
CA ARG A 6 -15.09 -2.54 -28.91
C ARG A 6 -14.52 -1.25 -28.31
N ILE A 7 -13.82 -1.37 -27.19
CA ILE A 7 -13.29 -0.26 -26.38
C ILE A 7 -12.36 0.59 -27.26
N LEU A 8 -11.55 -0.08 -28.10
CA LEU A 8 -10.66 0.57 -29.04
C LEU A 8 -11.40 1.46 -30.06
N GLN A 9 -12.66 1.14 -30.39
CA GLN A 9 -13.51 1.94 -31.28
C GLN A 9 -14.27 3.04 -30.53
N LEU A 10 -14.53 2.87 -29.24
CA LEU A 10 -15.28 3.82 -28.41
C LEU A 10 -14.42 5.04 -28.00
N LEU A 11 -13.15 4.82 -27.65
CA LEU A 11 -12.25 5.87 -27.15
C LEU A 11 -11.95 6.99 -28.18
N PRO A 12 -11.84 6.72 -29.49
CA PRO A 12 -11.73 7.76 -30.50
C PRO A 12 -13.07 8.41 -30.90
N SER A 13 -14.22 7.85 -30.50
CA SER A 13 -15.55 8.27 -30.97
C SER A 13 -16.42 8.90 -29.88
N LEU A 14 -15.80 9.55 -28.90
CA LEU A 14 -16.47 10.16 -27.74
C LEU A 14 -17.40 11.32 -28.11
N ASP A 15 -17.30 11.87 -29.32
CA ASP A 15 -18.21 12.90 -29.84
C ASP A 15 -19.65 12.38 -30.02
N SER A 16 -19.83 11.05 -30.10
CA SER A 16 -21.15 10.41 -30.14
C SER A 16 -21.65 10.12 -28.73
N GLN A 17 -22.84 10.66 -28.40
CA GLN A 17 -23.51 10.40 -27.11
C GLN A 17 -23.69 8.90 -26.84
N GLN A 18 -23.92 8.10 -27.88
CA GLN A 18 -24.09 6.65 -27.74
C GLN A 18 -22.77 5.96 -27.38
N SER A 19 -21.66 6.35 -28.02
CA SER A 19 -20.32 5.84 -27.69
C SER A 19 -19.90 6.27 -26.29
N LEU A 20 -20.14 7.53 -25.94
CA LEU A 20 -19.86 8.10 -24.62
C LEU A 20 -20.61 7.35 -23.52
N ASN A 21 -21.94 7.23 -23.63
CA ASN A 21 -22.76 6.53 -22.63
C ASN A 21 -22.32 5.08 -22.47
N ARG A 22 -21.98 4.41 -23.57
CA ARG A 22 -21.51 3.03 -23.53
C ARG A 22 -20.15 2.90 -22.85
N LEU A 23 -19.24 3.83 -23.09
CA LEU A 23 -17.95 3.84 -22.39
C LEU A 23 -18.12 4.12 -20.90
N ILE A 24 -18.97 5.09 -20.52
CA ILE A 24 -19.30 5.39 -19.12
C ILE A 24 -19.87 4.13 -18.44
N GLU A 25 -20.79 3.42 -19.08
CA GLU A 25 -21.38 2.19 -18.53
C GLU A 25 -20.33 1.09 -18.30
N ILE A 26 -19.36 0.95 -19.23
CA ILE A 26 -18.25 0.00 -19.07
C ILE A 26 -17.38 0.42 -17.88
N CYS A 27 -16.96 1.69 -17.83
CA CYS A 27 -16.14 2.23 -16.76
C CYS A 27 -16.81 2.06 -15.39
N TYR A 28 -18.09 2.35 -15.29
CA TYR A 28 -18.88 2.19 -14.06
C TYR A 28 -18.93 0.73 -13.60
N LYS A 29 -19.16 -0.23 -14.53
CA LYS A 29 -19.15 -1.65 -14.18
C LYS A 29 -17.78 -2.13 -13.70
N VAL A 30 -16.71 -1.63 -14.31
CA VAL A 30 -15.34 -1.90 -13.86
C VAL A 30 -15.12 -1.32 -12.46
N ALA A 31 -15.50 -0.06 -12.24
CA ALA A 31 -15.36 0.61 -10.95
C ALA A 31 -16.11 -0.12 -9.83
N LEU A 32 -17.36 -0.52 -10.06
CA LEU A 32 -18.14 -1.33 -9.12
C LEU A 32 -17.46 -2.66 -8.78
N ASN A 33 -16.88 -3.34 -9.77
CA ASN A 33 -16.19 -4.60 -9.53
C ASN A 33 -14.93 -4.38 -8.68
N VAL A 34 -14.17 -3.32 -8.93
CA VAL A 34 -12.99 -2.96 -8.12
C VAL A 34 -13.41 -2.63 -6.69
N LEU A 35 -14.46 -1.82 -6.50
CA LEU A 35 -14.99 -1.46 -5.18
C LEU A 35 -15.50 -2.69 -4.41
N ARG A 36 -16.19 -3.62 -5.08
CA ARG A 36 -16.66 -4.88 -4.48
C ARG A 36 -15.50 -5.79 -4.06
N PHE A 37 -14.43 -5.83 -4.85
CA PHE A 37 -13.23 -6.58 -4.48
C PHE A 37 -12.54 -5.97 -3.26
N ASN A 38 -12.47 -4.63 -3.21
CA ASN A 38 -11.88 -3.88 -2.10
C ASN A 38 -12.84 -3.58 -0.95
N TYR A 39 -14.04 -4.20 -0.94
CA TYR A 39 -15.17 -3.82 -0.10
C TYR A 39 -14.83 -3.75 1.39
N LYS A 40 -13.98 -4.64 1.92
CA LYS A 40 -13.58 -4.62 3.33
C LYS A 40 -12.95 -3.29 3.77
N LYS A 41 -12.19 -2.63 2.88
CA LYS A 41 -11.54 -1.33 3.17
C LYS A 41 -12.54 -0.18 3.09
N VAL A 42 -13.49 -0.26 2.16
CA VAL A 42 -14.41 0.84 1.84
C VAL A 42 -15.71 0.77 2.66
N HIS A 43 -16.07 -0.41 3.17
CA HIS A 43 -17.34 -0.68 3.85
C HIS A 43 -17.57 0.22 5.08
N ASN A 44 -16.54 0.46 5.89
CA ASN A 44 -16.67 1.28 7.09
C ASN A 44 -16.88 2.78 6.78
N ILE A 45 -16.47 3.23 5.59
CA ILE A 45 -16.60 4.60 5.12
C ILE A 45 -18.00 4.81 4.53
N ILE A 46 -18.39 3.91 3.63
CA ILE A 46 -19.71 3.86 2.97
C ILE A 46 -20.84 3.90 4.01
N LEU A 47 -20.69 3.15 5.11
CA LEU A 47 -21.68 3.15 6.18
C LEU A 47 -21.73 4.44 7.01
N ARG A 48 -20.61 5.19 7.11
CA ARG A 48 -20.53 6.42 7.91
C ARG A 48 -21.11 7.62 7.19
N ASP A 49 -20.86 7.73 5.89
CA ASP A 49 -21.22 8.90 5.09
C ASP A 49 -22.53 8.72 4.30
N GLU A 50 -23.29 7.64 4.58
CA GLU A 50 -24.54 7.28 3.89
C GLU A 50 -24.41 7.14 2.36
N LEU A 51 -23.18 6.96 1.85
CA LEU A 51 -22.90 6.77 0.43
C LEU A 51 -23.24 5.35 -0.01
N SER A 52 -23.73 5.17 -1.23
CA SER A 52 -23.82 3.84 -1.84
C SER A 52 -22.54 3.48 -2.61
N LEU A 53 -22.33 2.19 -2.86
CA LEU A 53 -21.23 1.74 -3.76
C LEU A 53 -21.37 2.34 -5.16
N ASP A 54 -22.60 2.62 -5.58
CA ASP A 54 -22.90 3.22 -6.88
C ASP A 54 -22.47 4.67 -6.92
N ASP A 55 -22.72 5.44 -5.86
CA ASP A 55 -22.28 6.83 -5.74
C ASP A 55 -20.74 6.92 -5.80
N VAL A 56 -20.06 6.10 -4.98
CA VAL A 56 -18.60 6.04 -4.97
C VAL A 56 -18.03 5.61 -6.32
N ALA A 57 -18.70 4.68 -7.03
CA ALA A 57 -18.27 4.25 -8.36
C ALA A 57 -18.41 5.37 -9.40
N ILE A 58 -19.52 6.11 -9.38
CA ILE A 58 -19.78 7.23 -10.28
C ILE A 58 -18.78 8.35 -10.02
N ASP A 59 -18.60 8.74 -8.76
CA ASP A 59 -17.70 9.84 -8.37
C ASP A 59 -16.24 9.51 -8.70
N SER A 60 -15.83 8.25 -8.54
CA SER A 60 -14.49 7.78 -8.92
C SER A 60 -14.18 8.03 -10.40
N ILE A 61 -15.16 7.86 -11.29
CA ILE A 61 -14.94 7.94 -12.75
C ILE A 61 -15.36 9.28 -13.35
N ALA A 62 -16.13 10.11 -12.64
CA ALA A 62 -16.72 11.35 -13.16
C ALA A 62 -15.66 12.29 -13.78
N SER A 63 -14.52 12.44 -13.11
CA SER A 63 -13.41 13.29 -13.57
C SER A 63 -12.82 12.90 -14.93
N LEU A 64 -12.97 11.64 -15.36
CA LEU A 64 -12.52 11.17 -16.68
C LEU A 64 -13.38 11.72 -17.83
N PHE A 65 -14.64 12.04 -17.54
CA PHE A 65 -15.64 12.45 -18.51
C PHE A 65 -16.01 13.93 -18.39
N LEU A 66 -15.20 14.73 -17.71
CA LEU A 66 -15.30 16.18 -17.77
C LEU A 66 -14.88 16.66 -19.17
N SER A 67 -15.77 17.39 -19.83
CA SER A 67 -15.47 18.04 -21.10
C SER A 67 -14.81 19.40 -20.87
N ASP A 68 -13.84 19.76 -21.71
CA ASP A 68 -13.31 21.12 -21.77
C ASP A 68 -14.34 22.12 -22.36
N GLU A 69 -13.94 23.40 -22.45
CA GLU A 69 -14.75 24.47 -23.04
C GLU A 69 -15.16 24.21 -24.50
N ASN A 70 -14.48 23.28 -25.19
CA ASN A 70 -14.74 22.88 -26.57
C ASN A 70 -15.52 21.55 -26.67
N GLY A 71 -16.00 21.00 -25.54
CA GLY A 71 -16.74 19.73 -25.51
C GLY A 71 -15.86 18.48 -25.61
N LYS A 72 -14.53 18.60 -25.45
CA LYS A 72 -13.60 17.46 -25.56
C LYS A 72 -13.27 16.83 -24.22
N PHE A 73 -13.27 15.50 -24.18
CA PHE A 73 -12.96 14.71 -22.97
C PHE A 73 -11.45 14.51 -22.79
N THR A 74 -10.75 15.59 -22.46
CA THR A 74 -9.28 15.64 -22.46
C THR A 74 -8.63 14.67 -21.47
N THR A 75 -9.23 14.41 -20.31
CA THR A 75 -8.66 13.52 -19.27
C THR A 75 -8.50 12.09 -19.78
N ILE A 76 -9.58 11.47 -20.28
CA ILE A 76 -9.54 10.09 -20.75
C ILE A 76 -8.79 9.96 -22.08
N THR A 77 -8.93 10.94 -22.98
CA THR A 77 -8.23 10.94 -24.27
C THR A 77 -6.72 11.12 -24.09
N SER A 78 -6.27 12.00 -23.20
CA SER A 78 -4.85 12.15 -22.90
C SER A 78 -4.27 10.88 -22.28
N ALA A 79 -4.94 10.30 -21.28
CA ALA A 79 -4.53 9.05 -20.64
C ALA A 79 -4.39 7.89 -21.64
N PHE A 80 -5.32 7.79 -22.60
CA PHE A 80 -5.25 6.80 -23.68
C PHE A 80 -4.05 7.04 -24.60
N ASN A 81 -3.85 8.27 -25.06
CA ASN A 81 -2.80 8.62 -26.02
C ASN A 81 -1.38 8.55 -25.41
N SER A 82 -1.24 8.82 -24.11
CA SER A 82 0.04 8.76 -23.41
C SER A 82 0.38 7.35 -22.91
N TRP A 83 -0.52 6.38 -23.02
CA TRP A 83 -0.31 5.03 -22.49
C TRP A 83 0.85 4.32 -23.18
N GLN A 84 1.69 3.63 -22.39
CA GLN A 84 2.80 2.82 -22.87
C GLN A 84 2.68 1.38 -22.36
N PRO A 85 2.86 0.37 -23.22
CA PRO A 85 3.02 0.48 -24.68
C PRO A 85 1.73 0.98 -25.37
N PRO A 86 1.81 1.53 -26.61
CA PRO A 86 0.64 2.05 -27.30
C PRO A 86 -0.43 0.98 -27.51
N ILE A 87 -1.68 1.35 -27.26
CA ILE A 87 -2.84 0.46 -27.29
C ILE A 87 -3.18 0.11 -28.74
N LYS A 88 -3.09 -1.18 -29.12
CA LYS A 88 -3.31 -1.64 -30.51
C LYS A 88 -4.40 -2.70 -30.63
N THR A 89 -4.66 -3.46 -29.57
CA THR A 89 -5.66 -4.52 -29.53
C THR A 89 -6.77 -4.19 -28.54
N GLU A 90 -7.89 -4.92 -28.63
CA GLU A 90 -8.97 -4.80 -27.65
C GLU A 90 -8.53 -5.28 -26.26
N ASP A 91 -7.64 -6.26 -26.19
CA ASP A 91 -7.09 -6.74 -24.91
C ASP A 91 -6.22 -5.65 -24.27
N ASP A 92 -5.41 -4.93 -25.05
CA ASP A 92 -4.66 -3.76 -24.57
C ASP A 92 -5.60 -2.68 -24.06
N ALA A 93 -6.70 -2.42 -24.80
CA ALA A 93 -7.68 -1.39 -24.45
C ALA A 93 -8.44 -1.75 -23.17
N LEU A 94 -8.81 -3.02 -23.01
CA LEU A 94 -9.43 -3.55 -21.81
C LEU A 94 -8.48 -3.49 -20.61
N TYR A 95 -7.21 -3.86 -20.81
CA TYR A 95 -6.19 -3.78 -19.76
C TYR A 95 -5.95 -2.33 -19.31
N PHE A 96 -5.75 -1.42 -20.27
CA PHE A 96 -5.67 0.01 -20.03
C PHE A 96 -6.86 0.52 -19.23
N LEU A 97 -8.08 0.22 -19.68
CA LEU A 97 -9.29 0.73 -19.04
C LEU A 97 -9.43 0.19 -17.61
N ASN A 98 -9.19 -1.10 -17.41
CA ASN A 98 -9.21 -1.69 -16.08
C ASN A 98 -8.19 -1.02 -15.15
N LYS A 99 -6.96 -0.79 -15.62
CA LYS A 99 -5.92 -0.13 -14.83
C LYS A 99 -6.22 1.33 -14.54
N LEU A 100 -6.68 2.08 -15.53
CA LEU A 100 -7.07 3.48 -15.36
C LEU A 100 -8.20 3.60 -14.32
N ILE A 101 -9.25 2.79 -14.45
CA ILE A 101 -10.40 2.82 -13.54
C ILE A 101 -10.02 2.33 -12.15
N GLN A 102 -9.20 1.29 -12.03
CA GLN A 102 -8.67 0.84 -10.73
C GLN A 102 -7.95 2.00 -10.02
N LYS A 103 -7.01 2.66 -10.70
CA LYS A 103 -6.26 3.80 -10.15
C LYS A 103 -7.19 4.93 -9.71
N ARG A 104 -8.22 5.26 -10.50
CA ARG A 104 -9.20 6.30 -10.16
C ARG A 104 -10.02 5.95 -8.92
N VAL A 105 -10.47 4.70 -8.81
CA VAL A 105 -11.20 4.21 -7.64
C VAL A 105 -10.32 4.28 -6.39
N GLU A 106 -9.07 3.84 -6.47
CA GLU A 106 -8.12 3.88 -5.34
C GLU A 106 -7.82 5.32 -4.87
N GLN A 107 -7.63 6.24 -5.81
CA GLN A 107 -7.48 7.66 -5.53
C GLN A 107 -8.70 8.22 -4.81
N HIS A 108 -9.90 7.89 -5.28
CA HIS A 108 -11.15 8.41 -4.70
C HIS A 108 -11.43 7.81 -3.32
N ILE A 109 -11.20 6.51 -3.11
CA ILE A 109 -11.26 5.89 -1.78
C ILE A 109 -10.30 6.59 -0.82
N SER A 110 -9.07 6.86 -1.26
CA SER A 110 -8.06 7.55 -0.44
C SER A 110 -8.50 8.96 -0.08
N PHE A 111 -9.13 9.67 -1.00
CA PHE A 111 -9.72 11.00 -0.76
C PHE A 111 -10.80 10.94 0.32
N ILE A 112 -11.80 10.05 0.18
CA ILE A 112 -12.89 9.93 1.18
C ILE A 112 -12.33 9.48 2.55
N LEU A 113 -11.34 8.58 2.58
CA LEU A 113 -10.67 8.19 3.81
C LEU A 113 -9.97 9.38 4.50
N ARG A 114 -9.35 10.27 3.73
CA ARG A 114 -8.67 11.46 4.25
C ARG A 114 -9.68 12.42 4.91
N GLU A 115 -10.86 12.58 4.31
CA GLU A 115 -11.93 13.43 4.86
C GLU A 115 -12.58 12.83 6.11
N SER A 116 -12.77 11.51 6.13
CA SER A 116 -13.51 10.80 7.19
C SER A 116 -12.65 10.41 8.41
N ASP A 117 -11.33 10.24 8.25
CA ASP A 117 -10.42 9.81 9.32
C ASP A 117 -9.20 10.76 9.46
N PRO A 118 -9.17 11.61 10.51
CA PRO A 118 -8.04 12.49 10.79
C PRO A 118 -6.70 11.79 11.03
N ILE A 119 -6.71 10.53 11.49
CA ILE A 119 -5.50 9.73 11.66
C ILE A 119 -4.99 9.30 10.29
N PHE A 120 -5.88 8.79 9.43
CA PHE A 120 -5.54 8.44 8.05
C PHE A 120 -5.00 9.65 7.28
N SER A 121 -5.60 10.83 7.46
CA SER A 121 -5.08 12.08 6.86
C SER A 121 -3.64 12.33 7.25
N LYS A 122 -3.30 12.26 8.54
CA LYS A 122 -1.93 12.46 9.01
C LYS A 122 -0.95 11.41 8.50
N ILE A 123 -1.40 10.17 8.33
CA ILE A 123 -0.58 9.11 7.74
C ILE A 123 -0.29 9.44 6.27
N MET A 124 -1.29 9.84 5.48
CA MET A 124 -1.07 10.24 4.09
C MET A 124 -0.21 11.49 3.97
N ASP A 125 -0.38 12.49 4.85
CA ASP A 125 0.50 13.66 4.92
C ASP A 125 1.97 13.22 5.11
N SER A 126 2.22 12.28 6.02
CA SER A 126 3.57 11.77 6.28
C SER A 126 4.18 11.01 5.10
N ILE A 127 3.36 10.33 4.29
CA ILE A 127 3.78 9.65 3.07
C ILE A 127 4.11 10.68 1.98
N ASP A 128 3.22 11.65 1.74
CA ASP A 128 3.40 12.73 0.77
C ASP A 128 4.66 13.56 1.08
N GLU A 129 5.02 13.70 2.35
CA GLU A 129 6.24 14.37 2.81
C GLU A 129 7.48 13.50 2.66
N PHE A 130 7.38 12.19 2.96
CA PHE A 130 8.47 11.25 2.78
C PHE A 130 8.93 11.15 1.32
N GLU A 131 8.01 11.17 0.36
CA GLU A 131 8.33 11.12 -1.07
C GLU A 131 9.14 12.34 -1.56
N LYS A 132 9.05 13.47 -0.85
CA LYS A 132 9.78 14.72 -1.12
C LYS A 132 11.18 14.74 -0.52
N LEU A 133 11.59 13.70 0.23
CA LEU A 133 12.90 13.67 0.86
C LEU A 133 14.03 13.75 -0.18
N PRO A 134 15.13 14.47 0.13
CA PRO A 134 16.26 14.63 -0.78
C PRO A 134 16.86 13.28 -1.21
N PRO A 135 17.12 13.05 -2.52
CA PRO A 135 17.71 11.80 -3.04
C PRO A 135 19.06 11.44 -2.39
N GLU A 136 19.81 12.44 -1.96
CA GLU A 136 21.14 12.30 -1.38
C GLU A 136 21.10 11.46 -0.09
N LEU A 137 19.99 11.52 0.65
CA LEU A 137 19.79 10.71 1.86
C LEU A 137 19.80 9.20 1.58
N PHE A 138 19.50 8.80 0.34
CA PHE A 138 19.32 7.42 -0.08
C PHE A 138 20.54 6.81 -0.77
N THR A 139 21.62 7.58 -0.96
CA THR A 139 22.81 7.13 -1.72
C THR A 139 23.72 6.18 -0.94
N ASP A 140 23.86 6.35 0.38
CA ASP A 140 24.67 5.48 1.24
C ASP A 140 23.80 4.37 1.85
N LYS A 141 23.77 3.19 1.22
CA LYS A 141 22.98 2.04 1.69
C LYS A 141 23.33 1.61 3.12
N ILE A 142 24.58 1.75 3.54
CA ILE A 142 25.03 1.33 4.89
C ILE A 142 24.50 2.29 5.95
N LYS A 143 24.45 3.59 5.63
CA LYS A 143 23.99 4.64 6.54
C LYS A 143 22.58 5.13 6.28
N LEU A 144 21.84 4.49 5.37
CA LEU A 144 20.50 4.90 4.92
C LEU A 144 19.57 5.23 6.09
N PHE A 145 19.36 4.27 6.99
CA PHE A 145 18.47 4.48 8.13
C PHE A 145 19.00 5.55 9.09
N SER A 146 20.30 5.57 9.38
CA SER A 146 20.87 6.62 10.23
C SER A 146 20.72 8.01 9.62
N ASN A 147 20.89 8.16 8.31
CA ASN A 147 20.72 9.43 7.62
C ASN A 147 19.26 9.87 7.62
N LEU A 148 18.34 8.95 7.30
CA LEU A 148 16.90 9.21 7.32
C LEU A 148 16.40 9.57 8.72
N PHE A 149 16.74 8.78 9.75
CA PHE A 149 16.33 9.08 11.12
C PHE A 149 16.93 10.39 11.63
N ASN A 150 18.19 10.69 11.31
CA ASN A 150 18.80 11.96 11.71
C ASN A 150 18.12 13.15 11.03
N TYR A 151 17.81 13.05 9.74
CA TYR A 151 17.12 14.11 9.01
C TYR A 151 15.70 14.32 9.53
N ILE A 152 14.93 13.24 9.69
CA ILE A 152 13.55 13.30 10.20
C ILE A 152 13.52 13.85 11.64
N SER A 153 14.53 13.55 12.46
CA SER A 153 14.52 13.99 13.87
C SER A 153 15.06 15.41 14.10
N ASN A 154 15.94 15.91 13.24
CA ASN A 154 16.61 17.20 13.43
C ASN A 154 16.10 18.30 12.49
N ASP A 155 15.69 17.93 11.27
CA ASP A 155 15.38 18.88 10.20
C ASP A 155 13.87 18.96 9.90
N THR A 156 13.05 18.17 10.61
CA THR A 156 11.59 18.15 10.44
C THR A 156 10.86 18.01 11.78
N ASP A 157 9.62 18.50 11.85
CA ASP A 157 8.74 18.35 13.02
C ASP A 157 8.03 16.97 13.07
N TYR A 158 8.52 15.97 12.32
CA TYR A 158 7.82 14.72 12.10
C TYR A 158 8.13 13.65 13.16
N SER A 159 7.17 12.74 13.33
CA SER A 159 7.41 11.47 14.03
C SER A 159 8.50 10.68 13.31
N SER A 160 9.48 10.14 14.05
CA SER A 160 10.53 9.25 13.53
C SER A 160 9.97 7.88 13.09
N ALA A 161 9.00 7.88 12.18
CA ALA A 161 8.39 6.72 11.54
C ALA A 161 8.62 6.85 10.03
N ILE A 162 9.07 5.77 9.40
CA ILE A 162 9.35 5.74 7.97
C ILE A 162 8.30 4.81 7.34
N PRO A 163 7.43 5.30 6.44
CA PRO A 163 6.51 4.46 5.70
C PRO A 163 7.29 3.49 4.82
N PHE A 164 7.21 2.20 5.13
CA PHE A 164 8.10 1.20 4.54
C PHE A 164 7.87 1.04 3.03
N ASN A 165 6.60 1.08 2.60
CA ASN A 165 6.25 1.07 1.19
C ASN A 165 6.89 2.27 0.46
N ALA A 166 6.76 3.48 1.00
CA ALA A 166 7.32 4.68 0.40
C ALA A 166 8.86 4.62 0.32
N LEU A 167 9.53 4.07 1.33
CA LEU A 167 10.97 3.83 1.31
C LEU A 167 11.39 2.90 0.17
N ILE A 168 10.69 1.76 0.02
CA ILE A 168 10.97 0.79 -1.05
C ILE A 168 10.75 1.43 -2.42
N TYR A 169 9.66 2.17 -2.60
CA TYR A 169 9.39 2.91 -3.83
C TYR A 169 10.49 3.91 -4.15
N LYS A 170 10.92 4.71 -3.17
CA LYS A 170 12.00 5.69 -3.36
C LYS A 170 13.33 5.03 -3.71
N LEU A 171 13.69 3.94 -3.04
CA LEU A 171 14.91 3.19 -3.34
C LEU A 171 14.85 2.58 -4.75
N LYS A 172 13.69 2.07 -5.18
CA LYS A 172 13.49 1.57 -6.55
C LYS A 172 13.56 2.69 -7.57
N GLU A 173 12.86 3.80 -7.40
CA GLU A 173 12.91 4.98 -8.28
C GLU A 173 14.38 5.41 -8.52
N LEU A 174 15.16 5.51 -7.43
CA LEU A 174 16.56 5.90 -7.49
C LEU A 174 17.47 4.82 -8.11
N ASN A 175 17.14 3.53 -7.95
CA ASN A 175 17.85 2.44 -8.62
C ASN A 175 17.45 2.27 -10.11
N ILE A 176 16.20 2.57 -10.48
CA ILE A 176 15.66 2.54 -11.85
C ILE A 176 16.22 3.73 -12.65
N ALA A 177 16.46 4.88 -12.02
CA ALA A 177 17.22 5.96 -12.63
C ALA A 177 18.63 5.53 -13.12
N LEU A 178 19.18 4.43 -12.59
CA LEU A 178 20.44 3.82 -13.02
C LEU A 178 20.25 2.70 -14.06
N TYR A 179 19.06 2.12 -14.21
CA TYR A 179 18.74 1.05 -15.16
C TYR A 179 17.49 1.37 -15.99
N LYS A 180 17.69 1.75 -17.26
CA LYS A 180 16.61 1.81 -18.26
C LYS A 180 15.99 0.43 -18.46
N VAL A 181 14.87 0.12 -17.79
CA VAL A 181 14.01 -1.01 -18.14
C VAL A 181 12.54 -0.57 -18.10
N SER A 182 11.81 -1.03 -19.10
CA SER A 182 10.44 -0.69 -19.46
C SER A 182 9.39 -1.14 -18.44
N GLU A 183 8.58 -0.19 -18.00
CA GLU A 183 7.35 -0.36 -17.20
C GLU A 183 6.32 -1.19 -17.97
N SER A 184 6.05 -2.40 -17.48
CA SER A 184 4.72 -3.01 -17.61
C SER A 184 4.66 -4.20 -16.65
N THR A 185 3.70 -4.16 -15.71
CA THR A 185 3.42 -5.09 -14.57
C THR A 185 3.98 -4.73 -13.17
N GLU A 186 4.28 -3.45 -12.93
CA GLU A 186 4.87 -2.95 -11.67
C GLU A 186 4.03 -3.21 -10.40
N GLU A 187 2.77 -2.79 -10.31
CA GLU A 187 2.02 -2.86 -9.04
C GLU A 187 1.81 -4.29 -8.47
N GLN A 188 1.66 -5.30 -9.33
CA GLN A 188 1.51 -6.70 -8.89
C GLN A 188 2.87 -7.34 -8.56
N SER A 189 3.95 -6.97 -9.27
CA SER A 189 5.31 -7.39 -8.93
C SER A 189 5.79 -6.72 -7.63
N GLU A 190 5.44 -5.47 -7.40
CA GLU A 190 5.84 -4.68 -6.24
C GLU A 190 5.20 -5.15 -4.94
N THR A 191 3.87 -5.38 -4.95
CA THR A 191 3.17 -5.95 -3.80
C THR A 191 3.71 -7.36 -3.48
N PHE A 192 4.08 -8.12 -4.51
CA PHE A 192 4.65 -9.45 -4.34
C PHE A 192 6.07 -9.40 -3.73
N GLU A 193 6.91 -8.46 -4.15
CA GLU A 193 8.27 -8.28 -3.64
C GLU A 193 8.28 -7.77 -2.18
N ILE A 194 7.43 -6.80 -1.82
CA ILE A 194 7.31 -6.32 -0.43
C ILE A 194 6.89 -7.45 0.50
N ASN A 195 5.85 -8.19 0.12
CA ASN A 195 5.41 -9.35 0.89
C ASN A 195 6.51 -10.41 0.99
N THR A 196 7.32 -10.58 -0.05
CA THR A 196 8.45 -11.53 -0.03
C THR A 196 9.53 -11.09 0.97
N VAL A 197 9.93 -9.81 0.95
CA VAL A 197 10.91 -9.25 1.90
C VAL A 197 10.42 -9.39 3.35
N ILE A 198 9.17 -9.01 3.62
CA ILE A 198 8.58 -9.12 4.95
C ILE A 198 8.49 -10.58 5.41
N ASN A 199 8.03 -11.49 4.54
CA ASN A 199 7.94 -12.91 4.87
C ASN A 199 9.30 -13.53 5.19
N LEU A 200 10.34 -13.21 4.41
CA LEU A 200 11.71 -13.69 4.65
C LEU A 200 12.25 -13.17 6.00
N ALA A 201 12.03 -11.89 6.29
CA ALA A 201 12.44 -11.30 7.56
C ALA A 201 11.72 -11.92 8.76
N VAL A 202 10.40 -12.16 8.65
CA VAL A 202 9.60 -12.83 9.67
C VAL A 202 10.08 -14.26 9.90
N GLU A 203 10.34 -15.02 8.84
CA GLU A 203 10.85 -16.41 8.95
C GLU A 203 12.23 -16.46 9.60
N ASN A 204 13.11 -15.50 9.30
CA ASN A 204 14.41 -15.39 9.97
C ASN A 204 14.26 -15.04 11.46
N THR A 205 13.30 -14.18 11.82
CA THR A 205 12.98 -13.89 13.23
C THR A 205 12.39 -15.12 13.93
N PHE A 206 11.58 -15.92 13.24
CA PHE A 206 11.03 -17.17 13.77
C PHE A 206 12.09 -18.23 14.05
N LYS A 207 13.09 -18.37 13.16
CA LYS A 207 14.24 -19.25 13.41
C LYS A 207 14.92 -18.84 14.71
N LYS A 208 15.19 -17.54 14.89
CA LYS A 208 15.86 -17.04 16.09
C LYS A 208 15.03 -17.18 17.36
N LEU A 209 13.71 -16.96 17.28
CA LEU A 209 12.76 -17.21 18.37
C LEU A 209 12.87 -18.65 18.87
N ASN A 210 12.82 -19.62 17.95
CA ASN A 210 12.93 -21.03 18.28
C ASN A 210 14.31 -21.37 18.89
N GLU A 211 15.39 -20.98 18.23
CA GLU A 211 16.78 -21.29 18.65
C GLU A 211 17.18 -20.67 19.99
N THR A 212 16.59 -19.54 20.35
CA THR A 212 17.03 -18.76 21.51
C THR A 212 16.11 -18.95 22.71
N TYR A 213 14.82 -19.15 22.48
CA TYR A 213 13.82 -19.13 23.56
C TYR A 213 13.06 -20.45 23.72
N LEU A 214 12.79 -21.20 22.64
CA LEU A 214 12.16 -22.52 22.74
C LEU A 214 13.16 -23.60 23.18
N THR A 215 14.27 -23.74 22.46
CA THR A 215 15.31 -24.76 22.75
C THR A 215 15.97 -24.56 24.11
N LYS A 216 16.02 -23.33 24.61
CA LYS A 216 16.54 -22.98 25.94
C LYS A 216 15.49 -23.02 27.05
N GLY A 217 14.26 -23.45 26.75
CA GLY A 217 13.17 -23.59 27.72
C GLY A 217 12.68 -22.28 28.34
N LYS A 218 12.96 -21.13 27.72
CA LYS A 218 12.52 -19.80 28.19
C LYS A 218 11.07 -19.51 27.81
N LEU A 219 10.60 -20.12 26.73
CA LEU A 219 9.21 -20.10 26.29
C LEU A 219 8.72 -21.54 26.05
N SER A 220 7.46 -21.80 26.39
CA SER A 220 6.74 -23.01 26.02
C SER A 220 6.32 -22.99 24.54
N GLU A 221 5.90 -24.13 24.00
CA GLU A 221 5.39 -24.20 22.63
C GLU A 221 4.16 -23.32 22.41
N GLU A 222 3.27 -23.22 23.40
CA GLU A 222 2.09 -22.34 23.33
C GLU A 222 2.48 -20.87 23.35
N GLU A 223 3.45 -20.49 24.20
CA GLU A 223 3.97 -19.12 24.21
C GLU A 223 4.64 -18.76 22.88
N VAL A 224 5.38 -19.69 22.27
CA VAL A 224 5.98 -19.48 20.95
C VAL A 224 4.92 -19.25 19.87
N LYS A 225 3.78 -19.97 19.91
CA LYS A 225 2.67 -19.73 18.97
C LYS A 225 2.11 -18.31 19.12
N ILE A 226 1.94 -17.85 20.36
CA ILE A 226 1.48 -16.48 20.66
C ILE A 226 2.48 -15.46 20.11
N PHE A 227 3.78 -15.65 20.36
CA PHE A 227 4.83 -14.77 19.85
C PHE A 227 4.89 -14.74 18.33
N ARG A 228 4.68 -15.88 17.65
CA ARG A 228 4.62 -15.93 16.18
C ARG A 228 3.49 -15.08 15.61
N ARG A 229 2.30 -15.14 16.21
CA ARG A 229 1.17 -14.28 15.81
C ARG A 229 1.48 -12.81 16.07
N THR A 230 2.02 -12.51 17.25
CA THR A 230 2.44 -11.16 17.64
C THR A 230 3.45 -10.56 16.65
N ILE A 231 4.48 -11.31 16.25
CA ILE A 231 5.50 -10.87 15.29
C ILE A 231 4.90 -10.63 13.90
N LYS A 232 3.92 -11.44 13.46
CA LYS A 232 3.23 -11.23 12.19
C LYS A 232 2.43 -9.94 12.20
N ASP A 233 1.66 -9.69 13.25
CA ASP A 233 0.89 -8.46 13.37
C ASP A 233 1.82 -7.24 13.38
N MET A 234 2.94 -7.32 14.11
CA MET A 234 3.95 -6.26 14.09
C MET A 234 4.56 -6.05 12.69
N ALA A 235 4.76 -7.10 11.92
CA ALA A 235 5.31 -7.01 10.57
C ALA A 235 4.29 -6.42 9.57
N GLU A 236 3.01 -6.77 9.71
CA GLU A 236 1.92 -6.19 8.94
C GLU A 236 1.74 -4.70 9.25
N ASP A 237 1.75 -4.30 10.53
CA ASP A 237 1.66 -2.89 10.92
C ASP A 237 2.88 -2.08 10.45
N LEU A 238 4.07 -2.69 10.46
CA LEU A 238 5.29 -2.07 9.90
C LEU A 238 5.19 -1.88 8.38
N LYS A 239 4.60 -2.82 7.65
CA LYS A 239 4.36 -2.72 6.20
C LYS A 239 3.47 -1.53 5.87
N ASP A 240 2.43 -1.29 6.67
CA ASP A 240 1.43 -0.25 6.42
C ASP A 240 1.79 1.12 7.05
N GLY A 241 3.05 1.31 7.48
CA GLY A 241 3.58 2.62 7.89
C GLY A 241 3.14 3.10 9.28
N GLY A 242 2.60 2.21 10.12
CA GLY A 242 2.06 2.55 11.43
C GLY A 242 2.96 2.26 12.64
N VAL A 243 2.76 3.05 13.70
CA VAL A 243 3.15 2.82 15.11
C VAL A 243 1.90 3.19 15.91
N ASN A 244 1.39 2.54 16.96
CA ASN A 244 1.68 1.32 17.69
C ASN A 244 0.44 1.09 18.58
N PRO A 245 -0.03 -0.13 18.79
CA PRO A 245 -0.24 -0.62 20.13
C PRO A 245 1.15 -0.80 20.78
N GLY A 246 1.46 -0.22 21.95
CA GLY A 246 2.74 -0.51 22.62
C GLY A 246 3.00 -2.02 22.73
N LEU A 247 4.25 -2.51 22.77
CA LEU A 247 4.59 -3.94 22.64
C LEU A 247 3.71 -4.90 23.47
N TYR A 248 3.31 -4.47 24.68
CA TYR A 248 2.34 -5.19 25.51
C TYR A 248 1.01 -5.47 24.79
N LYS A 249 0.46 -4.47 24.10
CA LYS A 249 -0.83 -4.52 23.44
C LYS A 249 -0.84 -5.51 22.27
N TYR A 250 0.23 -5.60 21.46
CA TYR A 250 0.34 -6.68 20.47
C TYR A 250 0.31 -8.07 21.11
N LEU A 251 1.03 -8.27 22.21
CA LEU A 251 1.07 -9.57 22.87
C LEU A 251 -0.28 -9.90 23.53
N SER A 252 -0.92 -8.91 24.15
CA SER A 252 -2.19 -9.06 24.87
C SER A 252 -3.36 -9.50 23.98
N VAL A 253 -3.33 -9.15 22.69
CA VAL A 253 -4.34 -9.59 21.71
C VAL A 253 -4.36 -11.10 21.55
N HIS A 254 -3.21 -11.75 21.71
CA HIS A 254 -3.05 -13.19 21.51
C HIS A 254 -2.86 -13.97 22.81
N PHE A 255 -2.77 -13.29 23.94
CA PHE A 255 -2.43 -13.86 25.23
C PHE A 255 -3.53 -13.58 26.25
N ASP A 256 -4.51 -14.50 26.30
CA ASP A 256 -5.62 -14.44 27.25
C ASP A 256 -5.12 -14.43 28.70
N GLY A 257 -5.53 -13.42 29.46
CA GLY A 257 -5.17 -13.27 30.87
C GLY A 257 -3.77 -12.69 31.13
N LEU A 258 -3.08 -12.15 30.12
CA LEU A 258 -1.79 -11.50 30.29
C LEU A 258 -1.91 -10.20 31.11
N THR A 259 -1.36 -10.20 32.32
CA THR A 259 -1.26 -8.99 33.15
C THR A 259 -0.03 -8.15 32.77
N GLU A 260 -0.09 -6.84 32.99
CA GLU A 260 1.06 -5.95 32.75
C GLU A 260 2.30 -6.33 33.57
N GLU A 261 2.11 -6.79 34.81
CA GLU A 261 3.22 -7.23 35.68
C GLU A 261 3.90 -8.48 35.12
N CYS A 262 3.13 -9.47 34.67
CA CYS A 262 3.66 -10.67 34.05
C CYS A 262 4.44 -10.33 32.76
N TYR A 263 3.88 -9.42 31.95
CA TYR A 263 4.55 -8.91 30.76
C TYR A 263 5.90 -8.26 31.09
N LYS A 264 5.93 -7.30 32.04
CA LYS A 264 7.15 -6.57 32.42
C LYS A 264 8.23 -7.51 32.96
N GLN A 265 7.86 -8.50 33.76
CA GLN A 265 8.81 -9.41 34.40
C GLN A 265 9.36 -10.49 33.45
N LYS A 266 8.54 -11.01 32.53
CA LYS A 266 8.89 -12.21 31.76
C LYS A 266 9.04 -11.97 30.25
N TYR A 267 8.13 -11.19 29.64
CA TYR A 267 7.99 -11.16 28.17
C TYR A 267 8.53 -9.89 27.52
N HIS A 268 8.64 -8.79 28.26
CA HIS A 268 9.06 -7.49 27.72
C HIS A 268 10.40 -7.55 27.00
N ASN A 269 11.46 -8.01 27.69
CA ASN A 269 12.81 -8.08 27.13
C ASN A 269 12.89 -9.03 25.92
N ILE A 270 12.08 -10.08 25.90
CA ILE A 270 12.04 -11.05 24.79
C ILE A 270 11.40 -10.39 23.57
N LEU A 271 10.24 -9.75 23.76
CA LEU A 271 9.51 -9.12 22.66
C LEU A 271 10.24 -7.88 22.13
N GLU A 272 10.90 -7.11 23.00
CA GLU A 272 11.75 -5.98 22.59
C GLU A 272 12.92 -6.45 21.72
N TYR A 273 13.62 -7.51 22.15
CA TYR A 273 14.70 -8.10 21.36
C TYR A 273 14.21 -8.58 19.98
N LEU A 274 13.10 -9.32 19.94
CA LEU A 274 12.53 -9.84 18.69
C LEU A 274 12.03 -8.71 17.77
N SER A 275 11.52 -7.61 18.34
CA SER A 275 11.14 -6.41 17.59
C SER A 275 12.35 -5.77 16.91
N LYS A 276 13.47 -5.60 17.65
CA LYS A 276 14.72 -5.07 17.09
C LYS A 276 15.28 -6.00 16.02
N LEU A 277 15.26 -7.31 16.27
CA LEU A 277 15.73 -8.31 15.31
C LEU A 277 14.87 -8.31 14.04
N LEU A 278 13.55 -8.20 14.15
CA LEU A 278 12.66 -8.11 13.00
C LEU A 278 13.02 -6.91 12.13
N LYS A 279 13.19 -5.72 12.73
CA LYS A 279 13.61 -4.51 12.00
C LYS A 279 14.97 -4.68 11.31
N GLN A 280 15.93 -5.34 11.98
CA GLN A 280 17.23 -5.62 11.39
C GLN A 280 17.13 -6.59 10.21
N ASN A 281 16.42 -7.70 10.36
CA ASN A 281 16.23 -8.67 9.29
C ASN A 281 15.53 -8.04 8.08
N ILE A 282 14.55 -7.17 8.30
CA ILE A 282 13.91 -6.40 7.23
C ILE A 282 14.93 -5.50 6.53
N ALA A 283 15.77 -4.76 7.29
CA ALA A 283 16.80 -3.90 6.72
C ALA A 283 17.83 -4.69 5.89
N ASP A 284 18.27 -5.85 6.37
CA ASP A 284 19.23 -6.70 5.66
C ASP A 284 18.66 -7.19 4.31
N GLN A 285 17.40 -7.61 4.29
CA GLN A 285 16.71 -8.05 3.07
C GLN A 285 16.46 -6.92 2.04
N LEU A 286 16.54 -5.66 2.46
CA LEU A 286 16.49 -4.51 1.54
C LEU A 286 17.84 -4.14 0.95
N MET A 287 18.94 -4.57 1.59
CA MET A 287 20.30 -4.25 1.16
C MET A 287 20.93 -5.31 0.25
N GLU A 288 20.40 -6.54 0.28
CA GLU A 288 20.68 -7.61 -0.70
C GLU A 288 20.16 -7.27 -2.11
#